data_AF-A0A0F9UTQ8-F1
#
_entry.id   AF-A0A0F9UTQ8-F1
#
_cell.length_a   1.000
_cell.length_b   1.000
_cell.length_c   1.000
_cell.angle_alpha   90.00
_cell.angle_beta   90.00
_cell.angle_gamma   90.00
#
_symmetry.space_group_name_H-M   'P 1'
#
loop_
_entity.id
_entity.type
_entity.pdbx_description
1 polymer ?
#
loop_
_entity_poly.entity_id
_entity_poly.type
_entity_poly.pdbx_seq_one_letter_code
_entity_poly.pdbx_strand_id
1 'polypeptide(L)' 'MSYKMWKLTYQYICRKCNTLHYKVSPNCQSCGSQATLRLLKKEDYKEWKQAKKGK' A
#
# COMPACT_ATOMS: atom_id res chain seq x y z
N MET A 1 -16.62 11.23 15.21
CA MET A 1 -15.86 11.88 14.10
C MET A 1 -14.69 10.98 13.68
N SER A 2 -14.28 11.03 12.41
CA SER A 2 -13.01 10.48 11.86
C SER A 2 -12.89 9.01 11.39
N TYR A 3 -13.86 8.48 10.63
CA TYR A 3 -13.67 7.19 9.90
C TYR A 3 -13.51 7.32 8.37
N LYS A 4 -13.44 8.55 7.82
CA LYS A 4 -13.57 8.78 6.36
C LYS A 4 -12.34 9.31 5.62
N MET A 5 -11.17 9.52 6.26
CA MET A 5 -9.99 10.11 5.60
C MET A 5 -8.93 9.12 5.08
N TRP A 6 -9.05 7.82 5.34
CA TRP A 6 -7.98 6.85 5.04
C TRP A 6 -8.06 6.19 3.65
N LYS A 7 -9.05 6.56 2.83
CA LYS A 7 -9.35 5.83 1.58
C LYS A 7 -8.66 6.38 0.32
N LEU A 8 -7.97 7.52 0.36
CA LEU A 8 -7.60 8.24 -0.87
C LEU A 8 -6.17 8.80 -0.93
N THR A 9 -5.27 8.48 0.01
CA THR A 9 -3.88 8.96 -0.06
C THR A 9 -2.90 7.97 -0.66
N TYR A 10 -3.22 6.67 -0.67
CA TYR A 10 -2.31 5.63 -1.15
C TYR A 10 -2.61 5.22 -2.58
N GLN A 11 -1.73 5.58 -3.51
CA GLN A 11 -1.84 5.25 -4.94
C GLN A 11 -0.98 4.06 -5.34
N TYR A 12 -0.03 3.65 -4.50
CA TYR A 12 0.94 2.62 -4.82
C TYR A 12 0.99 1.55 -3.74
N ILE A 13 1.37 0.34 -4.12
CA ILE A 13 1.60 -0.79 -3.22
C ILE A 13 2.91 -1.48 -3.56
N CYS A 14 3.68 -1.81 -2.52
CA CYS A 14 4.90 -2.59 -2.66
C CYS A 14 4.56 -4.07 -2.78
N ARG A 15 4.95 -4.72 -3.88
CA ARG A 15 4.73 -6.16 -4.07
C ARG A 15 5.47 -7.04 -3.05
N LYS A 16 6.61 -6.60 -2.51
CA LYS A 16 7.42 -7.40 -1.58
C LYS A 16 6.84 -7.42 -0.16
N CYS A 17 6.54 -6.25 0.40
CA CYS A 17 6.11 -6.12 1.79
C CYS A 17 4.62 -5.79 1.93
N ASN A 18 3.89 -5.79 0.81
CA ASN A 18 2.48 -5.42 0.73
C ASN A 18 2.17 -4.12 1.49
N THR A 19 3.05 -3.12 1.40
CA THR A 19 2.87 -1.84 2.09
C THR A 19 2.32 -0.80 1.11
N LEU A 20 1.37 0.02 1.59
CA LEU A 20 0.77 1.10 0.82
C LEU A 20 1.65 2.35 0.85
N HIS A 21 1.77 3.03 -0.29
CA HIS A 21 2.55 4.25 -0.49
C HIS A 21 1.75 5.31 -1.24
N TYR A 22 1.97 6.58 -0.88
CA TYR A 22 1.27 7.72 -1.50
C TYR A 22 1.95 8.21 -2.77
N LYS A 23 3.28 8.09 -2.86
CA LYS A 23 4.09 8.48 -4.01
C LYS A 23 4.81 7.27 -4.60
N VAL A 24 5.06 7.30 -5.91
CA VAL A 24 6.01 6.39 -6.54
C VAL A 24 7.41 6.77 -6.08
N SER A 25 8.22 5.80 -5.74
CA SER A 25 9.62 6.00 -5.36
C SER A 25 10.44 4.84 -5.89
N PRO A 26 11.71 5.06 -6.26
CA PRO A 26 12.58 4.00 -6.74
C PRO A 26 12.84 2.95 -5.66
N ASN A 27 12.59 3.25 -4.38
CA ASN A 27 12.72 2.32 -3.28
C ASN A 27 11.44 2.34 -2.43
N CYS A 28 11.01 1.16 -1.97
CA CYS A 28 9.96 1.07 -0.97
C CYS A 28 10.48 1.61 0.37
N GLN A 29 9.82 2.61 0.94
CA GLN A 29 10.24 3.19 2.23
C GLN A 29 10.06 2.24 3.42
N SER A 30 9.28 1.17 3.25
CA SER A 30 8.99 0.20 4.32
C SER A 30 10.04 -0.93 4.36
N CYS A 31 10.43 -1.46 3.20
CA CYS A 31 11.34 -2.61 3.12
C CYS A 31 12.65 -2.33 2.36
N GLY A 32 12.90 -1.09 1.92
CA GLY A 32 14.09 -0.68 1.17
C GLY A 32 14.20 -1.23 -0.26
N SER A 33 13.31 -2.13 -0.68
CA SER A 33 13.40 -2.80 -1.99
C SER A 33 13.30 -1.82 -3.15
N GLN A 34 14.26 -1.91 -4.07
CA GLN A 34 14.35 -1.13 -5.29
C GLN A 34 13.24 -1.58 -6.27
N ALA A 35 12.41 -0.65 -6.74
CA ALA A 35 11.40 -0.73 -7.80
C ALA A 35 10.37 -1.88 -7.71
N THR A 36 9.60 -1.94 -6.62
CA THR A 36 8.44 -2.86 -6.51
C THR A 36 7.12 -2.15 -6.19
N LEU A 37 7.10 -0.82 -6.29
CA LEU A 37 5.88 -0.02 -6.13
C LEU A 37 5.10 -0.02 -7.44
N ARG A 38 3.93 -0.65 -7.43
CA ARG A 38 2.96 -0.62 -8.53
C ARG A 38 1.73 0.18 -8.13
N LEU A 39 0.97 0.66 -9.11
CA LEU A 39 -0.31 1.30 -8.83
C LEU A 39 -1.23 0.34 -8.05
N LEU A 40 -1.83 0.87 -6.99
CA LEU A 40 -2.75 0.15 -6.14
C LEU A 40 -4.04 -0.14 -6.92
N LYS A 41 -4.29 -1.41 -7.21
CA LYS A 41 -5.56 -1.84 -7.78
C LYS A 41 -6.57 -2.17 -6.68
N LYS A 42 -7.85 -2.24 -7.04
CA LYS A 42 -8.93 -2.62 -6.11
C LYS A 42 -8.70 -3.99 -5.48
N GLU A 43 -8.13 -4.94 -6.23
CA GLU A 43 -7.82 -6.30 -5.76
C GLU A 43 -6.71 -6.26 -4.70
N ASP A 44 -5.60 -5.60 -5.00
CA ASP A 44 -4.48 -5.41 -4.08
C ASP A 44 -4.91 -4.75 -2.76
N TYR A 45 -5.84 -3.78 -2.84
CA TYR A 45 -6.40 -3.14 -1.64
C TYR A 45 -7.24 -4.09 -0.78
N LYS A 46 -8.00 -5.01 -1.40
CA LYS A 46 -8.75 -6.04 -0.67
C LYS A 46 -7.80 -6.99 0.05
N GLU A 47 -6.76 -7.45 -0.64
CA GLU A 47 -5.75 -8.36 -0.08
C GLU A 47 -4.99 -7.69 1.07
N TRP A 48 -4.52 -6.44 0.87
CA TRP A 48 -3.88 -5.66 1.92
C TRP A 48 -4.77 -5.51 3.17
N LYS A 49 -6.04 -5.17 2.96
CA LYS A 49 -7.01 -4.97 4.04
C LYS A 49 -7.28 -6.27 4.79
N GLN A 50 -7.35 -7.40 4.10
CA GLN A 50 -7.51 -8.72 4.72
C GLN A 50 -6.27 -9.11 5.53
N ALA A 51 -5.06 -8.93 4.97
CA ALA A 51 -3.80 -9.23 5.64
C ALA A 51 -3.59 -8.40 6.93
N LYS A 52 -4.10 -7.16 6.97
CA LYS A 52 -4.03 -6.28 8.15
C LYS A 52 -5.07 -6.58 9.23
N LYS A 53 -6.13 -7.34 8.93
CA LYS A 53 -7.24 -7.61 9.86
C LYS A 53 -7.03 -8.85 10.73
N GLY A 54 -5.98 -9.62 10.47
CA GLY A 54 -5.62 -10.84 11.22
C GLY A 54 -4.37 -10.72 12.09
N LYS A 55 -3.94 -9.49 12.43
CA LYS A 55 -2.82 -9.22 13.34
C LYS A 55 -3.28 -8.48 14.57
#